data_AF-A0A7W0GUH8-F1
#
_entry.id   AF-A0A7W0GUH8-F1
#
_cell.length_a   1.000
_cell.length_b   1.000
_cell.length_c   1.000
_cell.angle_alpha   90.00
_cell.angle_beta   90.00
_cell.angle_gamma   90.00
#
_symmetry.space_group_name_H-M   'P 1'
#
loop_
_entity.id
_entity.type
_entity.pdbx_description
1 polymer ?
#
loop_
_entity_poly.entity_id
_entity_poly.type
_entity_poly.pdbx_seq_one_letter_code
_entity_poly.pdbx_strand_id
1 'polypeptide(L)'
;MNGCYGSTITGTLLPNPGPFAGPVAGVVLQNFDGRGGFTQIDTVTIGGVLVASGRSSSGTYTVNPDCTGTQTINFPGQPPLQLTFVLDDSGKEIRAVVTNPALATTSIGRKQ
;
A
#
# COMPACT_ATOMS: atom_id res chain seq x y z
N MET A 1 1.40 -1.00 14.87
CA MET A 1 0.48 0.09 14.45
C MET A 1 -0.93 -0.29 14.82
N ASN A 2 -1.77 0.64 15.26
CA ASN A 2 -3.20 0.38 15.48
C ASN A 2 -4.02 1.61 15.05
N GLY A 3 -5.11 1.37 14.32
CA GLY A 3 -6.05 2.38 13.86
C GLY A 3 -6.14 2.50 12.34
N CYS A 4 -6.93 3.48 11.91
CA CYS A 4 -7.27 3.75 10.51
C CYS A 4 -6.34 4.81 9.91
N TYR A 5 -5.82 4.56 8.71
CA TYR A 5 -4.93 5.46 7.98
C TYR A 5 -5.49 5.70 6.59
N GLY A 6 -5.64 6.97 6.22
CA GLY A 6 -5.90 7.37 4.85
C GLY A 6 -4.58 7.67 4.15
N SER A 7 -4.33 7.02 3.02
CA SER A 7 -3.08 7.13 2.29
C SER A 7 -3.27 7.52 0.83
N THR A 8 -2.34 8.35 0.32
CA THR A 8 -2.19 8.63 -1.10
C THR A 8 -1.13 7.71 -1.68
N ILE A 9 -1.39 7.16 -2.86
CA ILE A 9 -0.50 6.28 -3.62
C ILE A 9 -0.01 7.06 -4.85
N THR A 10 1.29 7.04 -5.11
CA THR A 10 1.88 7.67 -6.30
C THR A 10 3.05 6.85 -6.79
N GLY A 11 3.14 6.66 -8.11
CA GLY A 11 4.22 5.87 -8.68
C GLY A 11 4.15 5.70 -10.18
N THR A 12 4.81 4.65 -10.66
CA THR A 12 4.78 4.21 -12.05
C THR A 12 4.84 2.69 -12.09
N LEU A 13 3.94 2.09 -12.88
CA LEU A 13 4.04 0.70 -13.29
C LEU A 13 4.86 0.63 -14.57
N LEU A 14 6.02 -0.01 -14.50
CA LEU A 14 6.88 -0.22 -15.66
C LEU A 14 6.28 -1.26 -16.60
N PRO A 15 6.64 -1.25 -17.90
CA PRO A 15 6.25 -2.30 -18.83
C PRO A 15 6.64 -3.68 -18.29
N ASN A 16 5.64 -4.54 -18.13
CA ASN A 16 5.72 -5.93 -17.67
C ASN A 16 4.62 -6.69 -18.44
N PRO A 17 4.75 -7.98 -18.78
CA PRO A 17 3.65 -8.78 -19.35
C PRO A 17 2.34 -8.53 -18.59
N GLY A 18 1.47 -7.72 -19.18
CA GLY A 18 0.27 -7.17 -18.56
C GLY A 18 -0.29 -6.03 -19.40
N PRO A 19 -1.61 -5.74 -19.30
CA PRO A 19 -2.26 -4.76 -20.18
C PRO A 19 -2.04 -3.30 -19.76
N PHE A 20 -1.43 -3.06 -18.60
CA PHE A 20 -1.27 -1.72 -18.03
C PHE A 20 0.21 -1.38 -17.84
N ALA A 21 0.56 -0.13 -18.14
CA ALA A 21 1.84 0.50 -17.79
C ALA A 21 1.62 2.02 -17.72
N GLY A 22 2.49 2.71 -16.97
CA GLY A 22 2.46 4.17 -16.84
C GLY A 22 2.23 4.66 -15.41
N PRO A 23 1.91 5.96 -15.24
CA PRO A 23 1.75 6.58 -13.94
C PRO A 23 0.68 5.90 -13.10
N VAL A 24 0.96 5.69 -11.81
CA VAL A 24 0.04 5.14 -10.82
C VAL A 24 -0.42 6.26 -9.90
N ALA A 25 -1.73 6.39 -9.73
CA ALA A 25 -2.34 7.27 -8.74
C ALA A 25 -3.46 6.53 -8.03
N GLY A 26 -3.54 6.67 -6.71
CA GLY A 26 -4.61 6.04 -5.95
C GLY A 26 -4.74 6.58 -4.54
N VAL A 27 -5.78 6.10 -3.88
CA VAL A 27 -6.04 6.32 -2.46
C VAL A 27 -6.43 5.01 -1.81
N VAL A 28 -6.06 4.85 -0.55
CA VAL A 28 -6.40 3.65 0.23
C VAL A 28 -6.73 4.04 1.65
N LEU A 29 -7.74 3.37 2.22
CA LEU A 29 -8.02 3.38 3.64
C LEU A 29 -7.56 2.05 4.23
N GLN A 30 -6.57 2.07 5.13
CA GLN A 30 -6.02 0.89 5.79
C GLN A 30 -6.38 0.90 7.27
N ASN A 31 -6.87 -0.22 7.80
CA ASN A 31 -7.17 -0.39 9.22
C ASN A 31 -6.25 -1.46 9.83
N PHE A 32 -5.32 -1.02 10.68
CA PHE A 32 -4.35 -1.87 11.36
C PHE A 32 -4.88 -2.32 12.73
N ASP A 33 -4.75 -3.62 13.03
CA ASP A 33 -5.34 -4.23 14.23
C ASP A 33 -4.48 -4.11 15.51
N GLY A 34 -3.22 -3.69 15.41
CA GLY A 34 -2.30 -3.67 16.56
C GLY A 34 -1.60 -5.00 16.85
N ARG A 35 -1.90 -6.06 16.11
CA ARG A 35 -1.48 -7.45 16.32
C ARG A 35 -0.76 -8.05 15.12
N GLY A 36 -0.51 -7.25 14.08
CA GLY A 36 0.23 -7.66 12.88
C GLY A 36 -0.66 -7.95 11.67
N GLY A 37 -1.97 -7.70 11.77
CA GLY A 37 -2.94 -7.82 10.67
C GLY A 37 -3.53 -6.47 10.26
N PHE A 38 -3.97 -6.37 9.02
CA PHE A 38 -4.73 -5.20 8.56
C PHE A 38 -5.74 -5.57 7.48
N THR A 39 -6.75 -4.72 7.32
CA THR A 39 -7.66 -4.71 6.17
C THR A 39 -7.54 -3.38 5.44
N GLN A 40 -7.91 -3.35 4.16
CA GLN A 40 -7.93 -2.12 3.41
C GLN A 40 -8.95 -2.11 2.28
N ILE A 41 -9.26 -0.91 1.82
CA ILE A 41 -10.04 -0.65 0.60
C ILE A 41 -9.32 0.40 -0.24
N ASP A 42 -9.03 0.07 -1.51
CA ASP A 42 -8.26 0.94 -2.42
C ASP A 42 -9.01 1.31 -3.71
N THR A 43 -8.66 2.47 -4.25
CA THR A 43 -9.04 2.91 -5.59
C THR A 43 -7.78 3.39 -6.30
N VAL A 44 -7.50 2.82 -7.48
CA VAL A 44 -6.24 3.02 -8.21
C VAL A 44 -6.50 3.20 -9.69
N THR A 45 -5.78 4.14 -10.28
CA THR A 45 -5.67 4.35 -11.72
C THR A 45 -4.25 4.09 -12.19
N ILE A 46 -4.11 3.58 -13.42
CA ILE A 46 -2.82 3.40 -14.10
C ILE A 46 -2.93 4.01 -15.49
N GLY A 47 -2.05 4.97 -15.82
CA GLY A 47 -2.12 5.70 -17.09
C GLY A 47 -3.46 6.42 -17.30
N GLY A 48 -4.16 6.79 -16.22
CA GLY A 48 -5.50 7.38 -16.25
C GLY A 48 -6.65 6.38 -16.39
N VAL A 49 -6.38 5.08 -16.53
CA VAL A 49 -7.40 4.03 -16.58
C VAL A 49 -7.72 3.54 -15.16
N LEU A 50 -9.00 3.50 -14.80
CA LEU A 50 -9.46 2.94 -13.52
C LEU A 50 -9.29 1.42 -13.50
N VAL A 51 -8.34 0.93 -12.69
CA VAL A 51 -8.02 -0.51 -12.59
C VAL A 51 -8.56 -1.14 -11.30
N ALA A 52 -8.87 -0.34 -10.29
CA ALA A 52 -9.49 -0.77 -9.05
C ALA A 52 -10.39 0.34 -8.49
N SER A 53 -11.60 -0.02 -8.05
CA SER A 53 -12.57 0.89 -7.44
C SER A 53 -13.15 0.23 -6.21
N GLY A 54 -12.80 0.73 -5.03
CA GLY A 54 -13.24 0.16 -3.76
C GLY A 54 -12.84 -1.30 -3.58
N ARG A 55 -11.65 -1.70 -4.05
CA ARG A 55 -11.18 -3.07 -3.98
C ARG A 55 -10.75 -3.40 -2.55
N SER A 56 -11.37 -4.41 -1.96
CA SER A 56 -11.02 -4.90 -0.63
C SER A 56 -9.81 -5.84 -0.67
N SER A 57 -8.92 -5.71 0.31
CA SER A 57 -7.80 -6.62 0.53
C SER A 57 -7.41 -6.66 2.00
N SER A 58 -6.60 -7.64 2.37
CA SER A 58 -6.09 -7.81 3.73
C SER A 58 -4.63 -8.24 3.68
N GLY A 59 -3.97 -8.22 4.83
CA GLY A 59 -2.59 -8.59 4.88
C GLY A 59 -2.00 -8.60 6.27
N THR A 60 -0.68 -8.73 6.29
CA THR A 60 0.11 -8.74 7.52
C THR A 60 1.16 -7.65 7.48
N TYR A 61 1.59 -7.23 8.67
CA TYR A 61 2.68 -6.28 8.82
C TYR A 61 3.52 -6.63 10.05
N THR A 62 4.79 -6.23 10.02
CA THR A 62 5.69 -6.25 11.18
C THR A 62 6.23 -4.85 11.40
N VAL A 63 6.29 -4.40 12.66
CA VAL A 63 6.92 -3.15 13.06
C VAL A 63 8.15 -3.47 13.89
N ASN A 64 9.29 -2.97 13.46
CA ASN A 64 10.54 -3.09 14.19
C ASN A 64 10.67 -1.97 15.23
N PRO A 65 11.51 -2.14 16.28
CA PRO A 65 11.71 -1.12 17.31
C PRO A 65 12.31 0.21 16.80
N ASP A 66 12.94 0.20 15.64
CA ASP A 66 13.57 1.36 14.99
C ASP A 66 12.61 2.15 14.08
N CYS A 67 11.30 1.95 14.25
CA CYS A 67 10.24 2.58 13.46
C CYS A 67 10.21 2.17 11.98
N THR A 68 10.96 1.14 11.58
CA THR A 68 10.82 0.51 10.26
C THR A 68 9.82 -0.64 10.30
N GLY A 69 9.40 -1.12 9.13
CA GLY A 69 8.57 -2.31 9.06
C GLY A 69 8.37 -2.83 7.66
N THR A 70 7.72 -3.99 7.59
CA THR A 70 7.36 -4.66 6.34
C THR A 70 5.88 -4.94 6.31
N GLN A 71 5.30 -4.93 5.11
CA GLN A 71 3.89 -5.21 4.88
C GLN A 71 3.73 -6.15 3.69
N THR A 72 2.87 -7.14 3.85
CA THR A 72 2.41 -8.01 2.77
C THR A 72 0.93 -7.79 2.56
N ILE A 73 0.53 -7.38 1.36
CA ILE A 73 -0.87 -7.18 0.96
C ILE A 73 -1.32 -8.33 0.06
N ASN A 74 -2.44 -8.96 0.41
CA ASN A 74 -3.04 -10.04 -0.35
C ASN A 74 -4.27 -9.53 -1.09
N PHE A 75 -4.23 -9.61 -2.42
CA PHE A 75 -5.35 -9.33 -3.30
C PHE A 75 -5.92 -10.65 -3.84
N PRO A 76 -7.25 -10.85 -3.85
CA PRO A 76 -7.85 -12.04 -4.46
C PRO A 76 -7.42 -12.21 -5.92
N GLY A 77 -6.88 -13.38 -6.28
CA GLY A 77 -6.50 -13.72 -7.65
C GLY A 77 -5.24 -13.02 -8.18
N GLN A 78 -4.44 -12.37 -7.33
CA GLN A 78 -3.19 -11.71 -7.72
C GLN A 78 -2.04 -12.09 -6.78
N PRO A 79 -0.78 -12.05 -7.25
CA PRO A 79 0.37 -12.20 -6.36
C PRO A 79 0.37 -11.14 -5.25
N PRO A 80 0.90 -11.47 -4.07
CA PRO A 80 0.96 -10.53 -2.97
C PRO A 80 1.88 -9.34 -3.27
N LEU A 81 1.48 -8.18 -2.80
CA LEU A 81 2.31 -6.98 -2.82
C LEU A 81 3.18 -6.94 -1.57
N GLN A 82 4.46 -6.67 -1.74
CA GLN A 82 5.46 -6.54 -0.68
C GLN A 82 5.87 -5.08 -0.58
N LEU A 83 5.89 -4.57 0.65
CA LEU A 83 6.29 -3.20 0.94
C LEU A 83 7.26 -3.16 2.12
N THR A 84 8.14 -2.17 2.08
CA THR A 84 8.83 -1.66 3.27
C THR A 84 8.22 -0.32 3.63
N PHE A 85 8.08 -0.04 4.92
CA PHE A 85 7.58 1.24 5.40
C PHE A 85 8.41 1.79 6.55
N VAL A 86 8.26 3.09 6.76
CA VAL A 86 8.75 3.81 7.93
C VAL A 86 7.58 4.50 8.63
N LEU A 87 7.69 4.64 9.95
CA LEU A 87 6.75 5.35 10.79
C LEU A 87 7.34 6.68 11.22
N ASP A 88 6.59 7.75 10.94
CA ASP A 88 6.92 9.13 11.31
C ASP A 88 5.88 9.66 12.31
N ASP A 89 6.14 10.81 12.92
CA ASP A 89 5.23 11.50 13.86
C ASP A 89 4.65 10.56 14.94
N SER A 90 5.54 9.80 15.61
CA SER A 90 5.17 8.80 16.62
C SER A 90 4.14 7.77 16.12
N GLY A 91 4.24 7.39 14.84
CA GLY A 91 3.35 6.44 14.19
C GLY A 91 2.04 7.04 13.70
N LYS A 92 1.89 8.37 13.62
CA LYS A 92 0.73 9.03 13.02
C LYS A 92 0.86 9.18 11.51
N GLU A 93 2.07 9.07 10.97
CA GLU A 93 2.32 9.01 9.53
C GLU A 93 3.04 7.71 9.17
N ILE A 94 2.62 7.07 8.09
CA ILE A 94 3.28 5.91 7.48
C ILE A 94 3.69 6.28 6.06
N ARG A 95 4.94 5.97 5.71
CA ARG A 95 5.44 6.11 4.35
C ARG A 95 5.95 4.77 3.88
N ALA A 96 5.48 4.31 2.72
CA ALA A 96 5.81 2.99 2.22
C ALA A 96 6.31 3.05 0.78
N VAL A 97 7.09 2.04 0.40
CA VAL A 97 7.53 1.77 -0.97
C VAL A 97 7.27 0.30 -1.30
N VAL A 98 6.77 0.06 -2.51
CA VAL A 98 6.60 -1.29 -3.05
C VAL A 98 7.97 -1.86 -3.43
N THR A 99 8.24 -3.11 -3.05
CA THR A 99 9.50 -3.79 -3.33
C THR A 99 9.39 -4.86 -4.42
N ASN A 100 8.18 -5.13 -4.93
CA ASN A 100 8.00 -6.02 -6.07
C ASN A 100 8.64 -5.43 -7.34
N PRO A 101 9.17 -6.29 -8.25
CA PRO A 101 9.64 -5.85 -9.55
C PRO A 101 8.59 -5.08 -10.36
N ALA A 102 9.05 -4.17 -11.23
CA ALA A 102 8.25 -3.33 -12.12
C ALA A 102 7.29 -2.32 -11.46
N LEU A 103 7.13 -2.33 -10.13
CA LEU A 103 6.26 -1.41 -9.39
C LEU A 103 7.09 -0.37 -8.64
N ALA A 104 7.31 0.79 -9.27
CA ALA A 104 7.97 1.93 -8.64
C ALA A 104 6.93 2.84 -7.99
N THR A 105 6.37 2.40 -6.86
CA THR A 105 5.25 3.08 -6.20
C THR A 105 5.53 3.34 -4.73
N THR A 106 5.12 4.51 -4.27
CA THR A 106 5.17 4.93 -2.87
C THR A 106 3.78 5.27 -2.35
N SER A 107 3.62 5.29 -1.03
CA SER A 107 2.46 5.87 -0.37
C SER A 107 2.85 6.71 0.84
N ILE A 108 2.00 7.69 1.14
CA ILE A 108 2.05 8.49 2.37
C ILE A 108 0.66 8.43 2.99
N GLY A 109 0.58 7.95 4.23
CA GLY A 109 -0.66 7.76 4.95
C GLY A 109 -0.66 8.45 6.30
N ARG A 110 -1.78 9.06 6.68
CA ARG A 110 -1.96 9.64 8.01
C ARG A 110 -3.08 8.94 8.77
N LYS A 111 -2.85 8.80 10.08
CA LYS A 111 -3.83 8.28 11.02
C LYS A 111 -5.02 9.25 11.12
N GLN A 112 -6.24 8.70 11.13
CA GLN A 112 -7.49 9.45 11.38
C GLN A 112 -7.75 9.66 12.87
#